data_AF-A0A820BAJ6-F1
#
_entry.id   AF-A0A820BAJ6-F1
#
_cell.length_a   1.000
_cell.length_b   1.000
_cell.length_c   1.000
_cell.angle_alpha   90.00
_cell.angle_beta   90.00
_cell.angle_gamma   90.00
#
_symmetry.space_group_name_H-M   'P 1'
#
loop_
_entity.id
_entity.type
_entity.pdbx_description
1 polymer ?
#
loop_
_entity_poly.entity_id
_entity_poly.type
_entity_poly.pdbx_seq_one_letter_code
_entity_poly.pdbx_strand_id
1 'polypeptide(L)'
;MRARLYLNGDGKARRTHMSLFFVLMRSPNDPILPFPFKYKVTFCLYDQTSTSGHIIDSFRPDIRSSSFQRPRSEMNLASGIPKFLPLKMIQQEGNPYVRDDTMFIKIIVDFEDMQSTLMPYALSLNPGLPTHVQQAMINQEAERRSQQRYEKSTEKKK
;
A
#
# COMPACT_ATOMS: atom_id res chain seq x y z
N MET A 1 7.81 3.31 6.94
CA MET A 1 7.70 2.54 5.66
C MET A 1 8.14 3.45 4.52
N ARG A 2 8.64 2.91 3.40
CA ARG A 2 8.95 3.70 2.20
C ARG A 2 8.74 2.91 0.90
N ALA A 3 8.74 3.62 -0.22
CA ALA A 3 8.82 3.06 -1.55
C ALA A 3 10.28 2.96 -2.03
N ARG A 4 10.55 2.03 -2.93
CA ARG A 4 11.78 2.01 -3.74
C ARG A 4 11.41 1.71 -5.19
N LEU A 5 11.74 2.63 -6.07
CA LEU A 5 11.43 2.56 -7.50
C LEU A 5 12.71 2.36 -8.31
N TYR A 6 12.66 1.46 -9.29
CA TYR A 6 13.71 1.29 -10.31
C TYR A 6 13.11 1.60 -11.67
N LEU A 7 13.37 2.81 -12.17
CA LEU A 7 12.84 3.30 -13.45
C LEU A 7 13.21 2.41 -14.64
N ASN A 8 14.41 1.81 -14.63
CA ASN A 8 14.87 0.89 -15.67
C ASN A 8 14.82 -0.59 -15.24
N GLY A 9 14.01 -0.90 -14.23
CA GLY A 9 13.78 -2.24 -13.70
C GLY A 9 14.91 -2.80 -12.84
N ASP A 10 14.58 -3.86 -12.10
CA ASP A 10 15.49 -4.61 -11.22
C ASP A 10 15.47 -6.12 -11.53
N GLY A 11 16.58 -6.80 -11.23
CA GLY A 11 16.73 -8.25 -11.42
C GLY A 11 16.34 -8.73 -12.83
N LYS A 12 15.42 -9.70 -12.90
CA LYS A 12 14.92 -10.28 -14.17
C LYS A 12 14.04 -9.33 -14.99
N ALA A 13 13.63 -8.18 -14.44
CA ALA A 13 12.79 -7.19 -15.10
C ALA A 13 13.58 -6.00 -15.66
N ARG A 14 14.89 -5.93 -15.40
CA ARG A 14 15.79 -4.87 -15.86
C ARG A 14 15.66 -4.64 -17.37
N ARG A 15 15.60 -3.38 -17.80
CA ARG A 15 15.43 -2.91 -19.20
C ARG A 15 14.14 -3.33 -19.89
N THR A 16 13.19 -3.97 -19.19
CA THR A 16 11.92 -4.39 -19.79
C THR A 16 10.71 -3.80 -19.07
N HIS A 17 10.79 -3.67 -17.74
CA HIS A 17 9.74 -3.10 -16.92
C HIS A 17 10.34 -2.13 -15.91
N MET A 18 9.54 -1.18 -15.44
CA MET A 18 9.77 -0.45 -14.21
C MET A 18 9.40 -1.36 -13.03
N SER A 19 10.23 -1.37 -11.99
CA SER A 19 10.04 -2.21 -10.80
C SER A 19 9.73 -1.33 -9.59
N LEU A 20 8.68 -1.67 -8.85
CA LEU A 20 8.25 -0.92 -7.66
C LEU A 20 8.20 -1.84 -6.44
N PHE A 21 8.87 -1.40 -5.38
CA PHE A 21 9.00 -2.17 -4.14
C PHE A 21 8.57 -1.36 -2.92
N PHE A 22 8.03 -2.08 -1.96
CA PHE A 22 7.72 -1.61 -0.62
C PHE A 22 8.86 -2.00 0.32
N VAL A 23 9.19 -1.11 1.26
CA VAL A 23 10.23 -1.33 2.24
C VAL A 23 9.69 -1.02 3.63
N LEU A 24 9.72 -2.03 4.49
CA LEU A 24 9.46 -1.87 5.90
C LEU A 24 10.70 -1.23 6.55
N MET A 25 10.47 -0.12 7.25
CA MET A 25 11.52 0.68 7.91
C MET A 25 11.39 0.51 9.42
N ARG A 26 12.51 0.56 10.14
CA ARG A 26 12.51 0.59 11.59
C ARG A 26 11.82 1.85 12.11
N SER A 27 11.08 1.72 13.20
CA SER A 27 10.45 2.84 13.89
C SER A 27 10.72 2.77 15.40
N PRO A 28 10.84 3.91 16.11
CA PRO A 28 10.84 3.94 17.57
C PRO A 28 9.62 3.24 18.19
N ASN A 29 8.49 3.23 17.47
CA ASN A 29 7.24 2.61 17.91
C ASN A 29 7.15 1.10 17.58
N ASP A 30 8.17 0.48 16.99
CA ASP A 30 8.14 -0.97 16.69
C ASP A 30 7.81 -1.88 17.90
N PRO A 31 8.17 -1.58 19.16
CA PRO A 31 7.79 -2.42 20.30
C PRO A 31 6.28 -2.58 20.51
N ILE A 32 5.46 -1.63 20.05
CA ILE A 32 4.00 -1.65 20.21
C ILE A 32 3.26 -2.05 18.92
N LEU A 33 3.98 -2.27 17.82
CA LEU A 33 3.40 -2.63 16.54
C LEU A 33 3.34 -4.16 16.37
N PRO A 34 2.29 -4.69 15.72
CA PRO A 34 2.19 -6.11 15.44
C PRO A 34 3.18 -6.53 14.34
N PHE A 35 3.87 -7.66 14.56
CA PHE A 35 4.74 -8.30 13.58
C PHE A 35 4.42 -9.80 13.47
N PRO A 36 4.64 -10.43 12.29
CA PRO A 36 5.12 -9.83 11.05
C PRO A 36 4.08 -8.89 10.39
N PHE A 37 4.56 -7.94 9.59
CA PHE A 37 3.72 -7.04 8.82
C PHE A 37 2.92 -7.86 7.80
N LYS A 38 1.58 -7.80 7.88
CA LYS A 38 0.65 -8.67 7.14
C LYS A 38 -0.39 -7.91 6.31
N TYR A 39 -0.37 -6.59 6.37
CA TYR A 39 -1.35 -5.72 5.73
C TYR A 39 -1.18 -5.74 4.21
N LYS A 40 -2.28 -5.84 3.46
CA LYS A 40 -2.24 -5.82 1.99
C LYS A 40 -1.67 -4.48 1.53
N VAL A 41 -0.72 -4.52 0.60
CA VAL A 41 -0.12 -3.33 0.01
C VAL A 41 -0.58 -3.22 -1.43
N THR A 42 -1.13 -2.07 -1.80
CA THR A 42 -1.58 -1.75 -3.14
C THR A 42 -0.76 -0.59 -3.68
N PHE A 43 -0.19 -0.77 -4.86
CA PHE A 43 0.45 0.28 -5.63
C PHE A 43 -0.53 0.80 -6.68
N CYS A 44 -0.52 2.11 -6.87
CA CYS A 44 -1.28 2.80 -7.90
C CYS A 44 -0.36 3.78 -8.61
N LEU A 45 -0.21 3.63 -9.91
CA LEU A 45 0.36 4.64 -10.78
C LEU A 45 -0.77 5.41 -11.43
N TYR A 46 -0.79 6.72 -11.22
CA TYR A 46 -1.83 7.57 -11.77
C TYR A 46 -1.65 7.77 -13.27
N ASP A 47 -2.74 7.48 -13.98
CA ASP A 47 -3.05 8.07 -15.27
C ASP A 47 -3.37 9.57 -15.05
N GLN A 48 -2.64 10.44 -15.74
CA GLN A 48 -2.74 11.90 -15.67
C GLN A 48 -3.67 12.49 -16.74
N THR A 49 -4.45 11.64 -17.42
CA THR A 49 -5.50 12.02 -18.37
C THR A 49 -6.89 11.92 -17.74
N SER A 50 -7.90 12.45 -18.41
CA SER A 50 -9.30 12.39 -17.96
C SER A 50 -9.91 10.97 -17.99
N THR A 51 -9.20 9.98 -18.56
CA THR A 51 -9.71 8.62 -18.81
C THR A 51 -9.62 7.70 -17.58
N SER A 52 -8.89 8.10 -16.53
CA SER A 52 -8.77 7.36 -15.25
C SER A 52 -8.24 5.91 -15.36
N GLY A 53 -7.41 5.62 -16.36
CA GLY A 53 -6.78 4.31 -16.58
C GLY A 53 -5.58 4.02 -15.67
N HIS A 54 -5.74 4.20 -14.35
CA HIS A 54 -4.65 4.00 -13.38
C HIS A 54 -4.15 2.54 -13.38
N ILE A 55 -2.83 2.35 -13.28
CA ILE A 55 -2.24 1.02 -13.14
C ILE A 55 -2.19 0.66 -11.67
N ILE A 56 -2.97 -0.36 -11.29
CA ILE A 56 -3.13 -0.80 -9.91
C ILE A 56 -2.67 -2.25 -9.81
N ASP A 57 -1.77 -2.51 -8.89
CA ASP A 57 -1.36 -3.87 -8.56
C ASP A 57 -1.12 -3.98 -7.05
N SER A 58 -1.35 -5.15 -6.48
CA SER A 58 -1.32 -5.34 -5.03
C SER A 58 -0.73 -6.69 -4.66
N PHE A 59 -0.13 -6.75 -3.48
CA PHE A 59 0.34 -8.00 -2.91
C PHE A 59 -0.03 -8.10 -1.43
N ARG A 60 -0.18 -9.34 -0.96
CA ARG A 60 -0.24 -9.64 0.47
C ARG A 60 1.15 -10.08 0.93
N PRO A 61 1.74 -9.44 1.96
CA PRO A 61 3.03 -9.84 2.50
C PRO A 61 3.11 -11.32 2.87
N ASP A 62 4.17 -12.01 2.47
CA ASP A 62 4.46 -13.36 2.98
C ASP A 62 5.05 -13.24 4.39
N ILE A 63 4.28 -13.67 5.39
CA ILE A 63 4.65 -13.62 6.81
C ILE A 63 5.89 -14.45 7.16
N ARG A 64 6.35 -15.35 6.27
CA ARG A 64 7.59 -16.12 6.45
C ARG A 64 8.80 -15.39 5.89
N SER A 65 8.60 -14.37 5.05
CA SER A 65 9.69 -13.60 4.47
C SER A 65 10.35 -12.68 5.50
N SER A 66 11.67 -12.57 5.45
CA SER A 66 12.45 -11.64 6.27
C SER A 66 12.11 -10.17 5.97
N SER A 67 11.60 -9.87 4.77
CA SER A 67 11.16 -8.53 4.35
C SER A 67 10.09 -7.92 5.27
N PHE A 68 9.27 -8.74 5.90
CA PHE A 68 8.11 -8.30 6.68
C PHE A 68 8.20 -8.62 8.17
N GLN A 69 9.34 -9.15 8.63
CA GLN A 69 9.60 -9.33 10.06
C GLN A 69 9.87 -7.98 10.74
N ARG A 70 9.89 -7.99 12.07
CA ARG A 70 10.31 -6.84 12.86
C ARG A 70 11.70 -6.35 12.41
N PRO A 71 11.86 -5.09 11.99
CA PRO A 71 13.14 -4.57 11.55
C PRO A 71 14.22 -4.68 12.64
N ARG A 72 15.39 -5.21 12.25
CA ARG A 72 16.60 -5.27 13.08
C ARG A 72 17.65 -4.24 12.68
N SER A 73 17.51 -3.68 11.48
CA SER A 73 18.30 -2.60 10.88
C SER A 73 17.36 -1.47 10.45
N GLU A 74 17.89 -0.37 9.92
CA GLU A 74 17.08 0.78 9.45
C GLU A 74 15.99 0.38 8.43
N MET A 75 16.27 -0.62 7.60
CA MET A 75 15.35 -1.11 6.58
C MET A 75 15.47 -2.62 6.40
N ASN A 76 14.32 -3.25 6.16
CA ASN A 76 14.27 -4.64 5.70
C ASN A 76 14.56 -4.73 4.19
N LEU A 77 14.71 -5.98 3.71
CA LEU A 77 14.80 -6.26 2.28
C LEU A 77 13.52 -5.81 1.57
N ALA A 78 13.68 -5.07 0.47
CA ALA A 78 12.56 -4.59 -0.35
C ALA A 78 11.75 -5.76 -0.94
N SER A 79 10.43 -5.64 -0.96
CA SER A 79 9.51 -6.62 -1.54
C SER A 79 8.38 -5.91 -2.28
N GLY A 80 7.96 -6.44 -3.42
CA GLY A 80 7.01 -5.77 -4.31
C GLY A 80 6.94 -6.43 -5.66
N ILE A 81 6.81 -5.62 -6.72
CA ILE A 81 6.38 -6.07 -8.04
C ILE A 81 7.48 -5.76 -9.06
N PRO A 82 8.34 -6.74 -9.40
CA PRO A 82 9.44 -6.52 -10.34
C PRO A 82 8.97 -6.07 -11.72
N LYS A 83 7.84 -6.59 -12.20
CA LYS A 83 7.25 -6.27 -13.51
C LYS A 83 6.03 -5.36 -13.36
N PHE A 84 6.16 -4.27 -12.62
CA PHE A 84 5.03 -3.39 -12.30
C PHE A 84 4.46 -2.67 -13.52
N LEU A 85 5.31 -2.11 -14.38
CA LEU A 85 4.88 -1.45 -15.61
C LEU A 85 5.85 -1.73 -16.76
N PRO A 86 5.40 -2.25 -17.92
CA PRO A 86 6.26 -2.38 -19.10
C PRO A 86 6.83 -1.02 -19.52
N LEU A 87 8.15 -0.94 -19.76
CA LEU A 87 8.79 0.32 -20.15
C LEU A 87 8.25 0.87 -21.47
N LYS A 88 7.82 -0.02 -22.38
CA LYS A 88 7.19 0.35 -23.64
C LYS A 88 5.97 1.27 -23.46
N MET A 89 5.24 1.17 -22.34
CA MET A 89 4.09 2.02 -22.07
C MET A 89 4.48 3.45 -21.71
N ILE A 90 5.62 3.66 -21.05
CA ILE A 90 6.14 5.01 -20.76
C ILE A 90 6.87 5.59 -21.98
N GLN A 91 7.56 4.73 -22.75
CA GLN A 91 8.33 5.16 -23.92
C GLN A 91 7.46 5.61 -25.10
N GLN A 92 6.16 5.30 -25.09
CA GLN A 92 5.22 5.79 -26.09
C GLN A 92 5.04 7.31 -25.95
N GLU A 93 5.05 7.98 -27.10
CA GLU A 93 4.72 9.40 -27.17
C GLU A 93 3.29 9.61 -26.71
N GLY A 94 3.07 10.64 -25.88
CA GLY A 94 1.75 10.89 -25.30
C GLY A 94 1.28 9.82 -24.31
N ASN A 95 2.19 9.08 -23.65
CA ASN A 95 1.81 8.15 -22.59
C ASN A 95 1.03 8.87 -21.46
N PRO A 96 0.00 8.24 -20.87
CA PRO A 96 -0.83 8.89 -19.86
C PRO A 96 -0.16 9.04 -18.49
N TYR A 97 0.97 8.37 -18.25
CA TYR A 97 1.53 8.22 -16.90
C TYR A 97 2.62 9.23 -16.55
N VAL A 98 3.27 9.83 -17.55
CA VAL A 98 4.30 10.86 -17.40
C VAL A 98 3.86 12.12 -18.15
N ARG A 99 3.72 13.22 -17.42
CA ARG A 99 3.41 14.56 -17.96
C ARG A 99 4.28 15.57 -17.25
N ASP A 100 4.78 16.56 -18.01
CA ASP A 100 5.70 17.58 -17.50
C ASP A 100 6.87 16.98 -16.70
N ASP A 101 7.49 15.93 -17.27
CA ASP A 101 8.59 15.16 -16.67
C ASP A 101 8.29 14.60 -15.26
N THR A 102 7.00 14.41 -14.96
CA THR A 102 6.53 14.05 -13.62
C THR A 102 5.63 12.82 -13.67
N MET A 103 5.76 11.95 -12.67
CA MET A 103 4.88 10.80 -12.44
C MET A 103 4.36 10.77 -11.01
N PHE A 104 3.15 10.25 -10.80
CA PHE A 104 2.55 10.15 -9.48
C PHE A 104 2.28 8.69 -9.11
N ILE A 105 2.86 8.24 -7.99
CA ILE A 105 2.67 6.90 -7.45
C ILE A 105 2.05 7.03 -6.06
N LYS A 106 0.97 6.29 -5.82
CA LYS A 106 0.35 6.12 -4.51
C LYS A 106 0.53 4.70 -4.02
N ILE A 107 0.83 4.59 -2.74
CA ILE A 107 0.92 3.31 -2.03
C ILE A 107 -0.15 3.34 -0.94
N ILE A 108 -0.99 2.32 -0.94
CA ILE A 108 -2.09 2.15 0.02
C ILE A 108 -1.79 0.90 0.82
N VAL A 109 -1.80 1.03 2.14
CA VAL A 109 -1.70 -0.09 3.07
C VAL A 109 -3.07 -0.32 3.68
N ASP A 110 -3.60 -1.52 3.50
CA ASP A 110 -4.91 -1.89 3.99
C ASP A 110 -4.81 -2.46 5.41
N PHE A 111 -5.29 -1.66 6.35
CA PHE A 111 -5.34 -1.99 7.77
C PHE A 111 -6.65 -2.69 8.19
N GLU A 112 -7.36 -3.35 7.28
CA GLU A 112 -8.59 -4.11 7.59
C GLU A 112 -8.44 -5.10 8.75
N ASP A 113 -7.28 -5.75 8.89
CA ASP A 113 -6.99 -6.68 9.99
C ASP A 113 -6.33 -6.00 11.21
N MET A 114 -6.33 -4.67 11.28
CA MET A 114 -5.86 -3.94 12.45
C MET A 114 -6.86 -4.03 13.59
N GLN A 115 -6.36 -4.16 14.82
CA GLN A 115 -7.21 -4.14 16.01
C GLN A 115 -8.04 -2.85 16.04
N SER A 116 -9.32 -2.96 16.38
CA SER A 116 -10.25 -1.82 16.39
C SER A 116 -9.80 -0.69 17.32
N THR A 117 -9.03 -1.02 18.35
CA THR A 117 -8.41 -0.08 19.29
C THR A 117 -7.40 0.86 18.64
N LEU A 118 -6.81 0.47 17.50
CA LEU A 118 -5.80 1.26 16.78
C LEU A 118 -6.39 2.09 15.63
N MET A 119 -7.69 1.94 15.34
CA MET A 119 -8.38 2.64 14.25
C MET A 119 -8.30 4.17 14.33
N PRO A 120 -8.41 4.81 15.52
CA PRO A 120 -8.28 6.25 15.62
C PRO A 120 -6.93 6.76 15.12
N TYR A 121 -5.87 5.96 15.29
CA TYR A 121 -4.54 6.31 14.85
C TYR A 121 -4.34 6.05 13.36
N ALA A 122 -4.89 4.97 12.80
CA ALA A 122 -4.70 4.66 11.38
C ALA A 122 -5.43 5.62 10.44
N LEU A 123 -6.65 6.04 10.80
CA LEU A 123 -7.48 6.92 9.97
C LEU A 123 -7.22 8.41 10.20
N SER A 124 -6.50 8.78 11.25
CA SER A 124 -6.01 10.15 11.48
C SER A 124 -4.67 10.47 10.81
N LEU A 125 -4.02 9.49 10.15
CA LEU A 125 -2.75 9.68 9.43
C LEU A 125 -2.83 10.57 8.19
N ASN A 126 -4.01 11.10 7.84
CA ASN A 126 -4.14 12.09 6.78
C ASN A 126 -4.27 13.50 7.39
N PRO A 127 -3.15 14.21 7.64
CA PRO A 127 -3.16 15.53 8.27
C PRO A 127 -3.85 16.61 7.41
N GLY A 128 -4.13 16.32 6.13
CA GLY A 128 -4.84 17.24 5.24
C GLY A 128 -6.36 17.26 5.44
N LEU A 129 -6.93 16.37 6.26
CA LEU A 129 -8.37 16.34 6.54
C LEU A 129 -8.70 17.06 7.86
N PRO A 130 -9.76 17.89 7.92
CA PRO A 130 -10.24 18.46 9.18
C PRO A 130 -10.58 17.39 10.23
N THR A 131 -10.35 17.68 11.51
CA THR A 131 -10.50 16.71 12.62
C THR A 131 -11.89 16.06 12.68
N HIS A 132 -12.96 16.81 12.38
CA HIS A 132 -14.32 16.27 12.37
C HIS A 132 -14.54 15.24 11.25
N VAL A 133 -13.90 15.43 10.09
CA VAL A 133 -13.96 14.46 8.97
C VAL A 133 -13.21 13.19 9.35
N GLN A 134 -12.02 13.32 9.95
CA GLN A 134 -11.27 12.17 10.45
C GLN A 134 -12.10 11.37 11.46
N GLN A 135 -12.76 12.05 12.41
CA GLN A 135 -13.61 11.42 13.41
C GLN A 135 -14.82 10.70 12.79
N ALA A 136 -15.47 11.31 11.79
CA ALA A 136 -16.58 10.69 11.06
C ALA A 136 -16.13 9.42 10.32
N MET A 137 -14.97 9.47 9.65
CA MET A 137 -14.39 8.30 8.97
C MET A 137 -14.06 7.17 9.95
N ILE A 138 -13.51 7.50 11.13
CA ILE A 138 -13.25 6.51 12.20
C ILE A 138 -14.53 5.81 12.64
N ASN A 139 -15.58 6.59 12.91
CA ASN A 139 -16.86 6.05 13.38
C ASN A 139 -17.52 5.17 12.30
N GLN A 140 -17.58 5.65 11.05
CA GLN A 140 -18.16 4.91 9.93
C GLN A 140 -17.45 3.56 9.69
N GLU A 141 -16.12 3.55 9.74
CA GLU A 141 -15.35 2.32 9.56
C GLU A 141 -15.51 1.35 10.76
N ALA A 142 -15.65 1.87 11.98
CA ALA A 142 -15.95 1.05 13.15
C ALA A 142 -17.32 0.37 13.03
N GLU A 143 -18.34 1.09 12.56
CA GLU A 143 -19.68 0.58 12.27
C GLU A 143 -19.66 -0.47 11.14
N ARG A 144 -18.97 -0.19 10.03
CA ARG A 144 -18.83 -1.15 8.92
C ARG A 144 -18.24 -2.47 9.40
N ARG A 145 -17.18 -2.42 10.22
CA ARG A 145 -16.54 -3.63 10.76
C ARG A 145 -17.41 -4.38 11.75
N SER A 146 -18.26 -3.69 12.52
CA SER A 146 -19.19 -4.35 13.43
C SER A 146 -20.28 -5.11 12.65
N GLN A 147 -20.80 -4.52 11.59
CA GLN A 147 -21.78 -5.13 10.67
C GLN A 147 -21.19 -6.38 9.98
N GLN A 148 -19.98 -6.30 9.42
CA GLN A 148 -19.34 -7.44 8.77
C GLN A 148 -19.03 -8.61 9.72
N ARG A 149 -18.75 -8.32 11.00
CA ARG A 149 -18.57 -9.36 12.03
C ARG A 149 -19.90 -10.04 12.36
N TYR A 150 -20.99 -9.28 12.42
CA TYR A 150 -22.33 -9.80 12.65
C TYR A 150 -22.74 -10.76 11.51
N GLU A 151 -22.59 -10.35 10.26
CA GLU A 151 -22.93 -11.14 9.06
C GLU A 151 -22.15 -12.46 8.99
N LYS A 152 -20.82 -12.42 9.22
CA LYS A 152 -19.97 -13.63 9.27
C LYS A 152 -20.34 -14.58 10.42
N SER A 153 -20.89 -14.07 11.51
CA SER A 153 -21.33 -14.89 12.65
C SER A 153 -22.66 -15.61 12.38
N THR A 154 -23.54 -15.00 11.58
CA THR A 154 -24.82 -15.59 11.16
C THR A 154 -24.63 -16.64 10.06
N GLU A 155 -23.67 -16.47 9.14
CA GLU A 155 -23.39 -17.48 8.11
C GLU A 155 -22.75 -18.76 8.66
N LYS A 156 -21.94 -18.68 9.72
CA LYS A 156 -21.34 -19.85 10.37
C LYS A 156 -22.30 -20.70 11.22
N LYS A 157 -23.54 -20.22 11.45
CA LYS A 157 -24.57 -20.93 12.22
C LYS A 157 -25.60 -21.68 11.36
N LYS A 158 -25.47 -21.62 10.03
CA LYS A 158 -26.18 -22.48 9.08
C LYS A 158 -25.25 -23.60 8.61
#